data_AF-A0A7V7U1D8-F1
#
_entry.id   AF-A0A7V7U1D8-F1
#
_cell.length_a   1.000
_cell.length_b   1.000
_cell.length_c   1.000
_cell.angle_alpha   90.00
_cell.angle_beta   90.00
_cell.angle_gamma   90.00
#
_symmetry.space_group_name_H-M   'P 1'
#
loop_
_entity.id
_entity.type
_entity.pdbx_description
1 polymer ?
#
loop_
_entity_poly.entity_id
_entity_poly.type
_entity_poly.pdbx_seq_one_letter_code
_entity_poly.pdbx_strand_id
1 'polypeptide(L)' 'MGKLQGEPNQNLLYVRDMLEQLLTIVPNDAGPVLPYLIDMARLEASDLVLHVDPDSSDTRPPE' A
#
# COMPACT_ATOMS: atom_id res chain seq x y z
N MET A 1 2.75 16.31 11.62
CA MET A 1 1.97 15.29 10.90
C MET A 1 2.09 15.59 9.42
N GLY A 2 3.08 14.99 8.75
CA GLY A 2 3.37 15.28 7.35
C GLY A 2 2.29 14.68 6.46
N LYS A 3 1.66 15.51 5.64
CA LYS A 3 0.81 15.04 4.55
C LYS A 3 1.68 14.19 3.63
N LEU A 4 1.30 12.94 3.37
CA LEU A 4 1.85 12.12 2.29
C LEU A 4 1.50 12.79 0.96
N GLN A 5 2.25 13.83 0.57
CA GLN A 5 2.16 14.50 -0.73
C GLN A 5 2.95 13.70 -1.79
N GLY A 6 2.80 12.37 -1.79
CA GLY A 6 3.31 11.50 -2.85
C GLY A 6 2.19 11.19 -3.84
N GLU A 7 2.54 11.00 -5.11
CA GLU A 7 1.66 10.40 -6.12
C GLU A 7 0.96 9.16 -5.51
N PRO A 8 -0.33 8.91 -5.76
CA PRO A 8 -1.07 7.77 -5.17
C PRO A 8 -0.31 6.44 -5.28
N ASN A 9 0.41 6.25 -6.39
CA ASN A 9 1.31 5.11 -6.61
C ASN A 9 2.49 5.03 -5.63
N GLN A 10 3.13 6.15 -5.31
CA GLN A 10 4.23 6.19 -4.33
C GLN A 10 3.74 5.85 -2.92
N ASN A 11 2.54 6.30 -2.56
CA ASN A 11 1.94 5.97 -1.27
C ASN A 11 1.61 4.48 -1.16
N LEU A 12 1.08 3.87 -2.22
CA LEU A 12 0.78 2.43 -2.24
C LEU A 12 2.05 1.57 -2.23
N LEU A 13 3.09 1.95 -2.97
CA LEU A 13 4.40 1.29 -2.91
C LEU A 13 4.99 1.36 -1.49
N TYR A 14 4.94 2.53 -0.86
CA TYR A 14 5.39 2.70 0.51
C TYR A 14 4.63 1.81 1.50
N VAL A 15 3.30 1.73 1.37
CA VAL A 15 2.46 0.86 2.22
C VAL A 15 2.79 -0.62 2.00
N ARG A 16 2.96 -1.06 0.75
CA ARG A 16 3.36 -2.43 0.43
C ARG A 16 4.69 -2.79 1.10
N ASP A 17 5.69 -1.93 0.98
CA ASP A 17 7.02 -2.16 1.54
C ASP A 17 7.01 -2.18 3.08
N MET A 18 6.17 -1.34 3.70
CA MET A 18 5.94 -1.38 5.15
C MET A 18 5.33 -2.71 5.60
N LEU A 19 4.37 -3.26 4.85
CA LEU A 19 3.72 -4.53 5.19
C LEU A 19 4.70 -5.71 5.10
N GLU A 20 5.61 -5.69 4.12
CA GLU A 20 6.67 -6.69 4.00
C GLU A 20 7.66 -6.62 5.19
N GLN A 21 8.04 -5.42 5.60
CA GLN A 21 8.87 -5.23 6.79
C GLN A 21 8.14 -5.69 8.05
N LEU A 22 6.84 -5.38 8.17
CA LEU A 22 6.03 -5.76 9.31
C LEU A 22 5.96 -7.28 9.44
N LEU A 23 5.75 -8.01 8.34
CA LEU A 23 5.74 -9.48 8.33
C LEU A 23 7.06 -10.07 8.85
N THR A 24 8.19 -9.42 8.56
CA THR A 24 9.52 -9.86 9.00
C THR A 24 9.74 -9.68 10.50
N ILE A 25 9.14 -8.67 11.10
CA ILE A 25 9.33 -8.33 12.53
C ILE A 25 8.20 -8.82 13.44
N VAL A 26 7.08 -9.29 12.87
CA VAL A 26 5.98 -9.85 13.66
C VAL A 26 6.50 -11.02 14.47
N PRO A 27 6.34 -10.99 15.80
CA PRO A 27 6.85 -12.06 16.64
C PRO A 27 6.02 -13.34 16.43
N ASN A 28 6.69 -14.48 16.51
CA ASN A 28 6.08 -15.79 16.28
C ASN A 28 4.94 -16.14 17.26
N ASP A 29 4.85 -15.43 18.39
CA ASP A 29 3.81 -15.59 19.40
C ASP A 29 2.54 -14.76 19.13
N ALA A 30 2.54 -13.92 18.09
CA ALA A 30 1.37 -13.14 17.67
C ALA A 30 0.20 -14.00 17.14
N GLY A 31 0.39 -15.32 17.08
CA GLY A 31 -0.56 -16.28 16.52
C GLY A 31 -0.66 -16.16 14.99
N PRO A 32 -1.31 -17.13 14.33
CA PRO A 32 -1.31 -17.21 12.87
C PRO A 32 -2.14 -16.10 12.20
N VAL A 33 -3.03 -15.44 12.94
CA VAL A 33 -3.97 -14.45 12.40
C VAL A 33 -3.26 -13.17 11.99
N LEU A 34 -2.32 -12.66 12.80
CA LEU A 34 -1.66 -11.40 12.49
C LEU A 34 -0.77 -11.48 11.22
N PRO A 35 0.10 -12.49 11.05
CA PRO A 35 0.84 -12.68 9.80
C PRO A 35 -0.10 -12.82 8.59
N TYR A 36 -1.19 -13.58 8.73
CA TYR A 36 -2.19 -13.74 7.67
C TYR A 36 -2.81 -12.41 7.23
N LEU A 37 -3.21 -11.54 8.18
CA LEU A 37 -3.80 -10.24 7.85
C LEU A 37 -2.79 -9.30 7.17
N ILE A 38 -1.52 -9.38 7.56
CA ILE A 38 -0.44 -8.60 6.93
C ILE A 38 -0.20 -9.08 5.50
N ASP A 39 -0.17 -10.39 5.27
CA ASP A 39 -0.06 -10.96 3.94
C ASP A 39 -1.23 -10.56 3.04
N MET A 40 -2.47 -10.61 3.55
CA MET A 40 -3.65 -10.17 2.83
C MET A 40 -3.57 -8.69 2.44
N ALA A 41 -3.19 -7.81 3.38
CA ALA A 41 -3.02 -6.40 3.11
C ALA A 41 -1.91 -6.13 2.07
N ARG A 42 -0.83 -6.91 2.09
CA ARG A 42 0.28 -6.78 1.14
C ARG A 42 -0.15 -7.17 -0.28
N LEU A 43 -0.95 -8.23 -0.40
CA LEU A 43 -1.51 -8.67 -1.69
C LEU A 43 -2.44 -7.59 -2.27
N GLU A 44 -3.36 -7.07 -1.47
CA GLU A 44 -4.27 -5.99 -1.87
C GLU A 44 -3.50 -4.74 -2.33
N ALA A 45 -2.49 -4.32 -1.56
CA ALA A 45 -1.66 -3.17 -1.93
C ALA A 45 -0.89 -3.41 -3.25
N SER A 46 -0.44 -4.64 -3.49
CA SER A 46 0.26 -5.01 -4.73
C SER A 46 -0.68 -5.00 -5.94
N ASP A 47 -1.91 -5.48 -5.78
CA ASP A 47 -2.95 -5.44 -6.81
C ASP A 47 -3.29 -3.99 -7.19
N LEU A 48 -3.49 -3.14 -6.18
CA LEU A 48 -3.78 -1.72 -6.39
C LEU A 48 -2.64 -1.00 -7.13
N VAL A 49 -1.37 -1.28 -6.80
CA VAL A 49 -0.22 -0.70 -7.54
C VAL A 49 -0.24 -1.08 -9.02
N LEU A 50 -0.69 -2.28 -9.37
CA LEU A 50 -0.81 -2.74 -10.76
C LEU A 50 -2.01 -2.11 -11.50
N HIS A 51 -2.98 -1.56 -10.77
CA HIS A 51 -4.23 -1.03 -11.29
C HIS A 51 -4.36 0.49 -11.21
N VAL A 52 -3.38 1.20 -10.64
CA VAL A 52 -3.31 2.66 -10.78
C VAL A 52 -2.95 3.01 -12.23
N ASP A 53 -3.98 3.35 -12.99
CA ASP A 53 -3.85 3.86 -14.34
C ASP A 53 -3.05 5.19 -14.32
N PRO A 54 -1.90 5.29 -15.02
CA PRO A 54 -1.10 6.50 -15.04
C PRO A 54 -1.82 7.69 -15.71
N ASP A 55 -2.91 7.45 -16.45
CA ASP A 55 -3.66 8.45 -17.20
C ASP A 55 -4.83 9.10 -16.44
N SER A 56 -5.07 8.75 -15.17
CA SER A 56 -6.07 9.45 -14.35
C SER A 56 -5.54 10.78 -13.78
N SER A 57 -4.72 11.49 -14.55
CA SER A 57 -4.46 12.91 -14.31
C SER A 57 -5.69 13.70 -14.77
N ASP A 58 -6.56 13.96 -13.79
CA ASP A 58 -7.74 14.80 -13.83
C ASP A 58 -7.48 16.12 -14.58
N THR A 59 -7.63 16.08 -15.90
CA THR A 59 -7.67 17.25 -16.77
C THR A 59 -9.08 17.80 -16.70
N ARG A 60 -9.36 18.51 -15.61
CA ARG A 60 -10.55 19.36 -15.54
C ARG A 60 -10.41 20.47 -16.59
N PRO A 61 -11.31 20.57 -17.59
CA PRO A 61 -11.26 21.68 -18.53
C PRO A 61 -11.65 22.97 -17.80
N PRO A 62 -11.02 24.13 -18.11
CA PRO A 62 -11.48 25.41 -17.58
C PRO A 62 -12.83 25.77 -18.20
N GLU A 63 -13.78 26.18 -17.36
CA GLU A 63 -15.03 26.85 -17.77
C GLU A 63 -14.75 28.26 -18.34
#